data_AF-A0A7J4G0L3-F1
#
_entry.id   AF-A0A7J4G0L3-F1
#
_cell.length_a   1.000
_cell.length_b   1.000
_cell.length_c   1.000
_cell.angle_alpha   90.00
_cell.angle_beta   90.00
_cell.angle_gamma   90.00
#
_symmetry.space_group_name_H-M   'P 1'
#
loop_
_entity.id
_entity.type
_entity.pdbx_description
1 polymer ?
#
loop_
_entity_poly.entity_id
_entity_poly.type
_entity_poly.pdbx_seq_one_letter_code
_entity_poly.pdbx_strand_id
1 'polypeptide(L)'
;MKIPTTRDDTIRFVEEVKDLIDIIVFVGGDGTARDIYSVIRDEIPVIGVPSGVKIFSGVFTITPEDAAKLLYEYISGETIIDLSEVLDIDEDMYRKDIISLKIYGYMKTPKHKEYLQGSKTPTPITNVEDELEAIAKYIVEEMENNTLYITCPGTTVKSIHKYLGFKYTLLGVDLITKEEIIKLDVTENDILYHLRNYGKAVIIVSPIGGQGIIFGRGNQVVSPPVIKTVGLNNIIIVSTRWKLNTLDCLYLDTDDPILNREFPDIFKIVVGYREYRVMRICKHI
;
A
#
# COMPACT_ATOMS: atom_id res chain seq x y z
N MET A 1 24.53 34.50 2.20
CA MET A 1 23.58 33.61 1.49
C MET A 1 23.86 32.20 1.97
N LYS A 2 22.86 31.48 2.51
CA LYS A 2 22.99 30.03 2.65
C LYS A 2 23.02 29.44 1.25
N ILE A 3 24.02 28.62 0.95
CA ILE A 3 24.02 27.84 -0.29
C ILE A 3 22.81 26.91 -0.20
N PRO A 4 21.87 26.96 -1.16
CA PRO A 4 20.73 26.05 -1.15
C PRO A 4 21.23 24.62 -1.29
N THR A 5 20.73 23.72 -0.45
CA THR A 5 21.02 22.29 -0.54
C THR A 5 20.24 21.66 -1.68
N THR A 6 20.79 20.61 -2.29
CA THR A 6 20.14 19.83 -3.34
C THR A 6 19.74 18.45 -2.83
N ARG A 7 19.05 17.66 -3.68
CA ARG A 7 18.77 16.25 -3.38
C ARG A 7 20.03 15.43 -3.13
N ASP A 8 21.13 15.77 -3.80
CA ASP A 8 22.39 15.04 -3.67
C ASP A 8 23.00 15.22 -2.27
N ASP A 9 22.74 16.36 -1.61
CA ASP A 9 23.14 16.58 -0.22
C ASP A 9 22.37 15.67 0.73
N THR A 10 21.07 15.41 0.46
CA THR A 10 20.26 14.46 1.24
C THR A 10 20.77 13.04 1.07
N ILE A 11 20.97 12.60 -0.17
CA ILE A 11 21.46 11.25 -0.50
C ILE A 11 22.84 11.02 0.13
N ARG A 12 23.76 11.98 -0.01
CA ARG A 12 25.12 11.88 0.54
C ARG A 12 25.11 11.81 2.06
N PHE A 13 24.33 12.67 2.73
CA PHE A 13 24.24 12.64 4.18
C PHE A 13 23.74 11.28 4.67
N VAL A 14 22.69 10.73 4.05
CA VAL A 14 22.14 9.43 4.44
C VAL A 14 23.13 8.30 4.21
N GLU A 15 23.86 8.28 3.08
CA GLU A 15 24.93 7.30 2.83
C GLU A 15 26.02 7.32 3.91
N GLU A 16 26.41 8.51 4.38
CA GLU A 16 27.46 8.66 5.40
C GLU A 16 27.04 8.18 6.79
N VAL A 17 25.74 8.23 7.11
CA VAL A 17 25.25 7.95 8.48
C VAL A 17 24.46 6.65 8.62
N LYS A 18 24.04 6.01 7.52
CA LYS A 18 23.10 4.85 7.57
C LYS A 18 23.58 3.71 8.47
N ASP A 19 24.89 3.44 8.51
CA ASP A 19 25.47 2.36 9.32
C ASP A 19 25.69 2.75 10.79
N LEU A 20 25.37 4.01 11.17
CA LEU A 20 25.62 4.60 12.48
C LEU A 20 24.34 4.95 13.24
N ILE A 21 23.16 4.72 12.65
CA ILE A 21 21.87 5.17 13.20
C ILE A 21 20.83 4.06 13.19
N ASP A 22 19.93 4.10 14.18
CA ASP A 22 18.84 3.12 14.31
C ASP A 22 17.50 3.61 13.72
N ILE A 23 17.39 4.92 13.41
CA ILE A 23 16.18 5.55 12.88
C ILE A 23 16.52 6.87 12.19
N ILE A 24 15.78 7.23 11.13
CA ILE A 24 15.86 8.54 10.49
C ILE A 24 14.57 9.32 10.74
N VAL A 25 14.70 10.52 11.30
CA VAL A 25 13.60 11.50 11.37
C VAL A 25 13.94 12.65 10.44
N PHE A 26 13.08 12.94 9.48
CA PHE A 26 13.35 13.93 8.44
C PHE A 26 12.18 14.88 8.23
N VAL A 27 12.48 16.12 7.83
CA VAL A 27 11.48 17.14 7.47
C VAL A 27 11.49 17.29 5.96
N GLY A 28 10.34 17.15 5.31
CA GLY A 28 10.28 17.22 3.85
C GLY A 28 8.93 16.87 3.25
N GLY A 29 8.94 16.64 1.95
CA GLY A 29 7.81 16.07 1.20
C GLY A 29 8.20 14.74 0.54
N ASP A 30 7.33 14.23 -0.33
CA ASP A 30 7.50 12.93 -0.99
C ASP A 30 8.82 12.77 -1.76
N GLY A 31 9.29 13.82 -2.44
CA GLY A 31 10.60 13.82 -3.09
C GLY A 31 11.75 13.53 -2.12
N THR A 32 11.70 14.07 -0.89
CA THR A 32 12.69 13.80 0.17
C THR A 32 12.60 12.35 0.66
N ALA A 33 11.38 11.84 0.85
CA ALA A 33 11.18 10.44 1.22
C ALA A 33 11.72 9.49 0.14
N ARG A 34 11.52 9.83 -1.13
CA ARG A 34 12.07 9.11 -2.29
C ARG A 34 13.60 9.14 -2.31
N ASP A 35 14.21 10.29 -2.02
CA ASP A 35 15.67 10.42 -1.96
C ASP A 35 16.25 9.55 -0.84
N ILE A 36 15.65 9.57 0.35
CA ILE A 36 16.05 8.71 1.48
C ILE A 36 15.88 7.23 1.12
N TYR A 37 14.72 6.83 0.56
CA TYR A 37 14.44 5.46 0.14
C TYR A 37 15.45 4.94 -0.89
N SER A 38 15.95 5.80 -1.77
CA SER A 38 16.94 5.40 -2.79
C SER A 38 18.24 4.84 -2.19
N VAL A 39 18.55 5.24 -0.95
CA VAL A 39 19.72 4.82 -0.17
C VAL A 39 19.40 3.67 0.77
N ILE A 40 18.42 3.83 1.66
CA ILE A 40 18.22 2.91 2.79
C ILE A 40 17.27 1.74 2.51
N ARG A 41 16.49 1.83 1.42
CA ARG A 41 15.40 0.87 1.12
C ARG A 41 14.51 0.62 2.34
N ASP A 42 14.42 -0.61 2.82
CA ASP A 42 13.64 -1.01 4.00
C ASP A 42 14.53 -1.43 5.18
N GLU A 43 15.80 -1.04 5.20
CA GLU A 43 16.75 -1.48 6.23
C GLU A 43 16.54 -0.72 7.54
N ILE A 44 16.43 0.62 7.47
CA ILE A 44 16.35 1.53 8.62
C ILE A 44 14.93 2.12 8.70
N PRO A 45 14.29 2.14 9.88
CA PRO A 45 12.99 2.78 10.05
C PRO A 45 13.08 4.31 9.89
N VAL A 46 12.00 4.90 9.37
CA VAL A 46 11.90 6.35 9.16
C VAL A 46 10.63 6.95 9.76
N ILE A 47 10.71 8.22 10.17
CA ILE A 47 9.55 9.06 10.51
C ILE A 47 9.65 10.36 9.69
N GLY A 48 8.66 10.58 8.83
CA GLY A 48 8.52 11.82 8.08
C GLY A 48 7.76 12.89 8.87
N VAL A 49 8.34 14.08 8.96
CA VAL A 49 7.71 15.30 9.46
C VAL A 49 7.25 16.13 8.26
N PRO A 50 5.94 16.42 8.12
CA PRO A 50 5.44 17.08 6.93
C PRO A 50 5.87 18.55 6.86
N SER A 51 6.52 18.96 5.77
CA SER A 51 6.89 20.37 5.52
C SER A 51 5.89 21.14 4.65
N GLY A 52 4.85 20.45 4.16
CA GLY A 52 3.81 21.01 3.30
C GLY A 52 2.57 20.14 3.26
N VAL A 53 1.56 20.58 2.51
CA VAL A 53 0.23 19.93 2.46
C VAL A 53 0.07 18.88 1.37
N LYS A 54 1.13 18.62 0.59
CA LYS A 54 1.12 17.70 -0.57
C LYS A 54 2.03 16.51 -0.29
N ILE A 55 1.61 15.68 0.66
CA ILE A 55 2.38 14.53 1.12
C ILE A 55 1.49 13.29 0.99
N PHE A 56 2.00 12.33 0.25
CA PHE A 56 1.28 11.15 -0.20
C PHE A 56 1.87 9.88 0.44
N SER A 57 3.17 9.86 0.73
CA SER A 57 3.85 8.70 1.31
C SER A 57 3.36 8.38 2.71
N GLY A 58 3.14 7.09 3.00
CA GLY A 58 2.65 6.59 4.29
C GLY A 58 3.67 6.65 5.44
N VAL A 59 4.87 7.18 5.17
CA VAL A 59 5.95 7.36 6.16
C VAL A 59 5.84 8.65 6.94
N PHE A 60 4.97 9.56 6.52
CA PHE A 60 4.75 10.84 7.20
C PHE A 60 3.68 10.74 8.28
N THR A 61 3.91 11.50 9.34
CA THR A 61 2.91 11.80 10.37
C THR A 61 2.03 12.98 9.94
N ILE A 62 0.91 13.19 10.65
CA ILE A 62 -0.03 14.27 10.32
C ILE A 62 0.53 15.63 10.74
N THR A 63 1.19 15.69 11.90
CA THR A 63 1.77 16.92 12.45
C THR A 63 3.19 16.70 13.00
N PRO A 64 4.02 17.75 13.12
CA PRO A 64 5.31 17.65 13.82
C PRO A 64 5.19 17.15 15.26
N GLU A 65 4.11 17.50 15.96
CA GLU A 65 3.81 17.00 17.30
C GLU A 65 3.57 15.48 17.31
N ASP A 66 2.85 14.96 16.30
CA ASP A 66 2.66 13.51 16.13
C ASP A 66 3.98 12.80 15.84
N ALA A 67 4.88 13.40 15.04
CA ALA A 67 6.21 12.84 14.81
C ALA A 67 7.04 12.76 16.10
N ALA A 68 7.01 13.80 16.92
CA ALA A 68 7.71 13.83 18.20
C ALA A 68 7.16 12.76 19.16
N LYS A 69 5.82 12.63 19.22
CA LYS A 69 5.15 11.60 20.01
C LYS A 69 5.54 10.19 19.54
N LEU A 70 5.45 9.94 18.23
CA LEU A 70 5.78 8.64 17.64
C LEU A 70 7.26 8.26 17.84
N LEU A 71 8.18 9.23 17.75
CA LEU A 71 9.59 9.01 18.05
C LEU A 71 9.81 8.64 19.52
N TYR A 72 9.14 9.33 20.45
CA TYR A 72 9.21 9.02 21.87
C TYR A 72 8.70 7.60 22.17
N GLU A 73 7.57 7.21 21.57
CA GLU A 73 7.03 5.85 21.69
C GLU A 73 7.98 4.81 21.09
N TYR A 74 8.61 5.10 19.95
CA TYR A 74 9.59 4.19 19.32
C TYR A 74 10.79 3.94 20.23
N ILE A 75 11.39 5.01 20.77
CA ILE A 75 12.52 4.93 21.72
C ILE A 75 12.11 4.16 22.99
N SER A 76 10.84 4.29 23.40
CA SER A 76 10.29 3.60 24.58
C SER A 76 9.90 2.14 24.29
N GLY A 77 10.03 1.64 23.07
CA GLY A 77 9.62 0.28 22.68
C GLY A 77 8.09 0.11 22.61
N GLU A 78 7.34 1.20 22.51
CA GLU A 78 5.87 1.27 22.52
C GLU A 78 5.25 1.36 21.12
N THR A 79 6.06 1.21 20.07
CA THR A 79 5.58 1.12 18.69
C THR A 79 5.71 -0.30 18.13
N ILE A 80 5.03 -0.54 17.01
CA ILE A 80 5.37 -1.62 16.07
C ILE A 80 6.06 -1.03 14.84
N ILE A 81 6.87 -1.82 14.13
CA ILE A 81 7.43 -1.43 12.84
C ILE A 81 6.57 -2.04 11.72
N ASP A 82 6.13 -1.20 10.78
CA ASP A 82 5.42 -1.65 9.58
C ASP A 82 6.05 -1.03 8.33
N LEU A 83 5.81 -1.64 7.18
CA LEU A 83 6.22 -1.13 5.88
C LEU A 83 5.16 -0.15 5.36
N SER A 84 5.56 1.08 5.06
CA SER A 84 4.69 2.11 4.48
C SER A 84 5.17 2.53 3.10
N GLU A 85 4.20 2.81 2.22
CA GLU A 85 4.41 3.18 0.84
C GLU A 85 5.19 4.51 0.73
N VAL A 86 6.23 4.52 -0.11
CA VAL A 86 6.91 5.75 -0.55
C VAL A 86 6.33 6.10 -1.92
N LEU A 87 5.58 7.19 -1.95
CA LEU A 87 4.91 7.71 -3.13
C LEU A 87 5.63 8.95 -3.62
N ASP A 88 5.49 9.27 -4.89
CA ASP A 88 5.77 10.60 -5.43
C ASP A 88 4.81 10.88 -6.59
N ILE A 89 4.57 12.17 -6.84
CA ILE A 89 3.75 12.60 -7.96
C ILE A 89 4.63 12.65 -9.22
N ASP A 90 4.07 12.18 -10.33
CA ASP A 90 4.63 12.49 -11.64
C ASP A 90 4.39 13.99 -11.94
N GLU A 91 5.43 14.82 -11.77
CA GLU A 91 5.36 16.27 -11.95
C GLU A 91 4.89 16.68 -13.36
N ASP A 92 5.17 15.89 -14.40
CA ASP A 92 4.76 16.19 -15.78
C ASP A 92 3.26 15.93 -15.99
N MET A 93 2.71 14.91 -15.33
CA MET A 93 1.27 14.67 -15.29
C MET A 93 0.54 15.70 -14.43
N TYR A 94 1.16 16.11 -13.33
CA TYR A 94 0.60 17.14 -12.44
C TYR A 94 0.44 18.49 -13.14
N ARG A 95 1.39 18.89 -14.00
CA ARG A 95 1.27 20.09 -14.84
C ARG A 95 0.08 20.05 -15.80
N LYS A 96 -0.53 18.89 -16.00
CA LYS A 96 -1.73 18.68 -16.82
C LYS A 96 -3.00 18.48 -15.98
N ASP A 97 -2.97 18.84 -14.69
CA ASP A 97 -4.04 18.60 -13.71
C ASP A 97 -4.41 17.10 -13.54
N ILE A 98 -3.46 16.20 -13.83
CA ILE A 98 -3.62 14.75 -13.66
C ILE A 98 -2.80 14.33 -12.44
N ILE A 99 -3.47 13.89 -11.37
CA ILE A 99 -2.81 13.27 -10.23
C ILE A 99 -2.41 11.84 -10.62
N SER A 100 -1.14 11.64 -10.95
CA SER A 100 -0.54 10.32 -11.21
C SER A 100 0.45 10.02 -10.10
N LEU A 101 0.09 9.09 -9.23
CA LEU A 101 0.89 8.68 -8.08
C LEU A 101 1.64 7.40 -8.40
N LYS A 102 2.94 7.41 -8.16
CA LYS A 102 3.80 6.24 -8.37
C LYS A 102 4.33 5.74 -7.03
N ILE A 103 4.18 4.44 -6.79
CA ILE A 103 4.86 3.77 -5.68
C ILE A 103 6.33 3.56 -6.08
N TYR A 104 7.26 4.19 -5.36
CA TYR A 104 8.70 4.00 -5.55
C TYR A 104 9.23 2.84 -4.71
N GLY A 105 8.59 2.58 -3.59
CA GLY A 105 9.13 1.70 -2.57
C GLY A 105 8.26 1.55 -1.34
N TYR A 106 8.81 0.82 -0.38
CA TYR A 106 8.29 0.76 0.97
C TYR A 106 9.47 0.98 1.91
N MET A 107 9.27 1.81 2.94
CA MET A 107 10.22 1.97 4.03
C MET A 107 9.59 1.46 5.32
N LYS A 108 10.41 0.93 6.22
CA LYS A 108 9.98 0.66 7.59
C LYS A 108 9.64 1.99 8.27
N THR A 109 8.56 2.02 9.03
CA THR A 109 8.19 3.19 9.84
C THR A 109 7.51 2.73 11.12
N PRO A 110 7.81 3.36 12.27
CA PRO A 110 7.10 3.08 13.51
C PRO A 110 5.62 3.45 13.40
N LYS A 111 4.75 2.69 14.07
CA LYS A 111 3.32 2.98 14.22
C LYS A 111 2.91 2.83 15.69
N HIS A 112 1.99 3.69 16.16
CA HIS A 112 1.48 3.64 17.53
C HIS A 112 0.77 2.30 17.81
N LYS A 113 0.99 1.70 18.99
CA LYS A 113 0.28 0.49 19.44
C LYS A 113 -1.21 0.73 19.73
N GLU A 114 -1.58 1.95 20.15
CA GLU A 114 -2.94 2.27 20.65
C GLU A 114 -4.05 2.22 19.57
N TYR A 115 -3.71 2.39 18.28
CA TYR A 115 -4.71 2.31 17.20
C TYR A 115 -5.27 0.90 16.97
N LEU A 116 -4.73 -0.13 17.64
CA LEU A 116 -5.31 -1.47 17.72
C LEU A 116 -6.56 -1.53 18.62
N GLN A 117 -6.76 -0.56 19.52
CA GLN A 117 -7.85 -0.56 20.50
C GLN A 117 -9.04 0.36 20.13
N GLY A 118 -8.97 1.06 19.00
CA GLY A 118 -9.90 2.14 18.63
C GLY A 118 -11.33 1.74 18.20
N SER A 119 -11.68 0.45 18.14
CA SER A 119 -13.07 0.06 17.89
C SER A 119 -13.80 -0.17 19.22
N LYS A 120 -14.95 0.49 19.41
CA LYS A 120 -15.92 0.23 20.51
C LYS A 120 -16.61 -1.14 20.39
N THR A 121 -15.83 -2.15 20.05
CA THR A 121 -16.16 -3.56 20.07
C THR A 121 -14.95 -4.24 20.69
N PRO A 122 -15.12 -5.09 21.72
CA PRO A 122 -14.00 -5.77 22.37
C PRO A 122 -13.40 -6.78 21.39
N THR A 123 -12.54 -6.31 20.50
CA THR A 123 -11.66 -7.16 19.70
C THR A 123 -10.38 -7.35 20.50
N PRO A 124 -9.89 -8.58 20.71
CA PRO A 124 -8.64 -8.82 21.40
C PRO A 124 -7.52 -7.99 20.75
N ILE A 125 -6.51 -7.62 21.55
CA ILE A 125 -5.29 -6.95 21.12
C ILE A 125 -4.58 -7.89 20.12
N THR A 126 -4.93 -7.82 18.84
CA THR A 126 -4.25 -8.55 17.78
C THR A 126 -3.14 -7.67 17.26
N ASN A 127 -1.91 -8.16 17.30
CA ASN A 127 -0.78 -7.51 16.64
C ASN A 127 -1.10 -7.37 15.13
N VAL A 128 -0.53 -6.39 14.43
CA VAL A 128 -0.72 -6.23 12.97
C VAL A 128 -0.28 -7.50 12.24
N GLU A 129 0.73 -8.20 12.75
CA GLU A 129 1.14 -9.50 12.22
C GLU A 129 0.03 -10.57 12.35
N ASP A 130 -0.66 -10.64 13.48
CA ASP A 130 -1.78 -11.58 13.68
C ASP A 130 -2.95 -11.24 12.75
N GLU A 131 -3.21 -9.95 12.54
CA GLU A 131 -4.23 -9.47 11.61
C GLU A 131 -3.90 -9.86 10.17
N LEU A 132 -2.65 -9.64 9.74
CA LEU A 132 -2.17 -10.04 8.42
C LEU A 132 -2.25 -11.56 8.23
N GLU A 133 -1.85 -12.35 9.23
CA GLU A 133 -1.98 -13.81 9.20
C GLU A 133 -3.45 -14.25 9.12
N ALA A 134 -4.34 -13.61 9.87
CA ALA A 134 -5.77 -13.90 9.85
C ALA A 134 -6.43 -13.58 8.50
N ILE A 135 -6.06 -12.44 7.88
CA ILE A 135 -6.45 -12.09 6.52
C ILE A 135 -5.94 -13.15 5.54
N ALA A 136 -4.64 -13.44 5.58
CA ALA A 136 -4.00 -14.38 4.66
C ALA A 136 -4.64 -15.77 4.73
N LYS A 137 -4.82 -16.29 5.95
CA LYS A 137 -5.49 -17.57 6.19
C LYS A 137 -6.89 -17.59 5.59
N TYR A 138 -7.70 -16.57 5.84
CA TYR A 138 -9.06 -16.52 5.30
C TYR A 138 -9.06 -16.48 3.77
N ILE A 139 -8.21 -15.65 3.16
CA ILE A 139 -8.12 -15.60 1.69
C ILE A 139 -7.73 -16.95 1.11
N VAL A 140 -6.71 -17.62 1.65
CA VAL A 140 -6.23 -18.92 1.16
C VAL A 140 -7.28 -20.03 1.32
N GLU A 141 -8.06 -20.02 2.39
CA GLU A 141 -9.18 -20.95 2.57
C GLU A 141 -10.27 -20.77 1.50
N GLU A 142 -10.56 -19.52 1.13
CA GLU A 142 -11.54 -19.18 0.10
C GLU A 142 -10.99 -19.30 -1.33
N MET A 143 -9.68 -19.55 -1.50
CA MET A 143 -9.13 -19.77 -2.82
C MET A 143 -9.71 -21.04 -3.45
N GLU A 144 -10.18 -20.90 -4.69
CA GLU A 144 -10.74 -21.97 -5.50
C GLU A 144 -9.66 -22.58 -6.40
N ASN A 145 -9.80 -23.89 -6.65
CA ASN A 145 -8.95 -24.57 -7.61
C ASN A 145 -9.21 -24.06 -9.03
N ASN A 146 -8.21 -24.14 -9.91
CA ASN A 146 -8.31 -23.69 -11.31
C ASN A 146 -8.75 -22.21 -11.48
N THR A 147 -8.45 -21.36 -10.50
CA THR A 147 -8.70 -19.91 -10.55
C THR A 147 -7.38 -19.16 -10.57
N LEU A 148 -7.25 -18.20 -11.49
CA LEU A 148 -6.10 -17.30 -11.56
C LEU A 148 -6.28 -16.13 -10.60
N TYR A 149 -5.34 -15.95 -9.68
CA TYR A 149 -5.32 -14.81 -8.76
C TYR A 149 -4.29 -13.80 -9.23
N ILE A 150 -4.74 -12.57 -9.47
CA ILE A 150 -3.93 -11.40 -9.79
C ILE A 150 -3.67 -10.67 -8.48
N THR A 151 -2.46 -10.79 -7.94
CA THR A 151 -2.11 -10.21 -6.63
C THR A 151 -1.39 -8.89 -6.82
N CYS A 152 -2.05 -7.80 -6.43
CA CYS A 152 -1.51 -6.45 -6.57
C CYS A 152 -0.39 -6.15 -5.55
N PRO A 153 0.41 -5.09 -5.77
CA PRO A 153 1.38 -4.63 -4.79
C PRO A 153 0.73 -4.36 -3.42
N GLY A 154 1.50 -4.59 -2.35
CA GLY A 154 1.09 -4.23 -1.00
C GLY A 154 1.45 -5.27 0.05
N THR A 155 1.82 -4.80 1.24
CA THR A 155 2.22 -5.63 2.40
C THR A 155 1.12 -6.60 2.83
N THR A 156 -0.14 -6.15 2.80
CA THR A 156 -1.30 -7.00 3.07
C THR A 156 -1.42 -8.14 2.06
N VAL A 157 -1.31 -7.85 0.76
CA VAL A 157 -1.42 -8.88 -0.28
C VAL A 157 -0.28 -9.90 -0.18
N LYS A 158 0.91 -9.45 0.20
CA LYS A 158 2.07 -10.34 0.41
C LYS A 158 1.95 -11.30 1.57
N SER A 159 1.21 -10.92 2.62
CA SER A 159 0.94 -11.84 3.72
C SER A 159 0.27 -13.12 3.21
N ILE A 160 -0.53 -13.03 2.14
CA ILE A 160 -1.16 -14.16 1.45
C ILE A 160 -0.09 -15.05 0.77
N HIS A 161 0.83 -14.46 0.02
CA HIS A 161 1.95 -15.21 -0.56
C HIS A 161 2.81 -15.88 0.52
N LYS A 162 3.14 -15.16 1.59
CA LYS A 162 3.91 -15.68 2.73
C LYS A 162 3.20 -16.89 3.36
N TYR A 163 1.88 -16.81 3.54
CA TYR A 163 1.07 -17.91 4.08
C TYR A 163 1.05 -19.12 3.14
N LEU A 164 1.04 -18.92 1.82
CA LEU A 164 1.18 -19.98 0.81
C LEU A 164 2.61 -20.54 0.69
N GLY A 165 3.60 -19.92 1.34
CA GLY A 165 5.02 -20.27 1.18
C GLY A 165 5.60 -19.82 -0.17
N PHE A 166 4.96 -18.86 -0.83
CA PHE A 166 5.35 -18.38 -2.16
C PHE A 166 6.31 -17.18 -2.09
N LYS A 167 7.15 -17.07 -3.12
CA LYS A 167 7.85 -15.83 -3.44
C LYS A 167 6.85 -14.76 -3.91
N TYR A 168 7.23 -13.49 -3.79
CA TYR A 168 6.40 -12.36 -4.18
C TYR A 168 7.24 -11.17 -4.65
N THR A 169 6.61 -10.27 -5.41
CA THR A 169 7.16 -8.98 -5.82
C THR A 169 6.60 -7.86 -4.94
N LEU A 170 7.43 -6.88 -4.55
CA LEU A 170 6.98 -5.78 -3.67
C LEU A 170 6.26 -4.65 -4.35
N LEU A 171 6.70 -4.30 -5.53
CA LEU A 171 6.17 -3.19 -6.31
C LEU A 171 5.44 -3.67 -7.57
N GLY A 172 5.43 -4.98 -7.81
CA GLY A 172 4.86 -5.60 -8.99
C GLY A 172 3.56 -6.33 -8.70
N VAL A 173 2.87 -6.69 -9.77
CA VAL A 173 1.72 -7.59 -9.74
C VAL A 173 2.24 -9.00 -9.98
N ASP A 174 1.74 -9.98 -9.24
CA ASP A 174 2.05 -11.38 -9.46
C ASP A 174 0.79 -12.16 -9.91
N LEU A 175 1.00 -13.30 -10.55
CA LEU A 175 -0.02 -14.25 -10.97
C LEU A 175 0.20 -15.56 -10.23
N ILE A 176 -0.80 -16.01 -9.47
CA ILE A 176 -0.73 -17.25 -8.72
C ILE A 176 -2.03 -18.06 -8.89
N THR A 177 -1.95 -19.36 -8.63
CA THR A 177 -3.11 -20.18 -8.26
C THR A 177 -3.00 -20.53 -6.78
N LYS A 178 -3.95 -21.32 -6.26
CA LYS A 178 -3.84 -21.86 -4.89
C LYS A 178 -2.61 -22.73 -4.69
N GLU A 179 -2.12 -23.38 -5.74
CA GLU A 179 -1.11 -24.43 -5.66
C GLU A 179 0.28 -23.96 -6.10
N GLU A 180 0.36 -22.96 -6.99
CA GLU A 180 1.63 -22.54 -7.56
C GLU A 180 1.68 -21.06 -7.97
N ILE A 181 2.91 -20.58 -8.16
CA ILE A 181 3.19 -19.28 -8.78
C ILE A 181 3.19 -19.47 -10.29
N ILE A 182 2.32 -18.74 -10.99
CA ILE A 182 2.26 -18.75 -12.46
C ILE A 182 3.32 -17.83 -13.05
N LYS A 183 3.41 -16.60 -12.53
CA LYS A 183 4.41 -15.61 -12.96
C LYS A 183 4.56 -14.50 -11.92
N LEU A 184 5.79 -14.05 -11.69
CA LEU A 184 6.09 -12.89 -10.83
C LEU A 184 6.36 -11.66 -11.68
N ASP A 185 6.06 -10.49 -11.14
CA ASP A 185 6.33 -9.15 -11.71
C ASP A 185 5.84 -9.01 -13.15
N VAL A 186 4.53 -9.16 -13.32
CA VAL A 186 3.90 -9.26 -14.64
C VAL A 186 3.57 -7.91 -15.25
N THR A 187 3.49 -7.88 -16.58
CA THR A 187 2.93 -6.76 -17.34
C THR A 187 1.43 -6.95 -17.62
N GLU A 188 0.75 -5.92 -18.10
CA GLU A 188 -0.65 -6.03 -18.57
C GLU A 188 -0.82 -7.15 -19.61
N ASN A 189 0.09 -7.23 -20.58
CA ASN A 189 0.03 -8.23 -21.65
C ASN A 189 0.15 -9.66 -21.12
N ASP A 190 0.96 -9.86 -20.08
CA ASP A 190 1.09 -11.16 -19.42
C ASP A 190 -0.24 -11.55 -18.76
N ILE A 191 -0.88 -10.62 -18.05
CA ILE A 191 -2.17 -10.86 -17.40
C ILE A 191 -3.22 -11.24 -18.46
N LEU A 192 -3.35 -10.43 -19.52
CA LEU A 192 -4.31 -10.67 -20.59
C LEU A 192 -4.04 -11.97 -21.36
N TYR A 193 -2.77 -12.40 -21.46
CA TYR A 193 -2.42 -13.70 -22.02
C TYR A 193 -2.90 -14.84 -21.13
N HIS A 194 -2.58 -14.79 -19.83
CA HIS A 194 -2.95 -15.84 -18.89
C HIS A 194 -4.46 -15.92 -18.67
N LEU A 195 -5.18 -14.79 -18.64
CA LEU A 195 -6.63 -14.76 -18.49
C LEU A 195 -7.38 -15.60 -19.53
N ARG A 196 -6.80 -15.81 -20.73
CA ARG A 196 -7.41 -16.65 -21.79
C ARG A 196 -7.39 -18.14 -21.46
N ASN A 197 -6.49 -18.56 -20.56
CA ASN A 197 -6.25 -19.95 -20.23
C ASN A 197 -7.00 -20.41 -18.97
N TYR A 198 -7.66 -19.49 -18.26
CA TYR A 198 -8.40 -19.78 -17.03
C TYR A 198 -9.88 -19.44 -17.19
N GLY A 199 -10.76 -20.32 -16.68
CA GLY A 199 -12.21 -20.09 -16.70
C GLY A 199 -12.70 -19.07 -15.67
N LYS A 200 -11.86 -18.76 -14.67
CA LYS A 200 -12.13 -17.79 -13.62
C LYS A 200 -10.84 -17.09 -13.20
N ALA A 201 -10.95 -15.80 -12.90
CA ALA A 201 -9.87 -15.02 -12.34
C ALA A 201 -10.39 -14.09 -11.24
N VAL A 202 -9.52 -13.73 -10.29
CA VAL A 202 -9.82 -12.86 -9.15
C VAL A 202 -8.68 -11.87 -8.97
N ILE A 203 -8.99 -10.59 -8.79
CA ILE A 203 -8.02 -9.56 -8.40
C ILE A 203 -8.01 -9.45 -6.88
N ILE A 204 -6.83 -9.55 -6.26
CA ILE A 204 -6.62 -9.27 -4.84
C ILE A 204 -5.82 -7.98 -4.72
N VAL A 205 -6.41 -6.97 -4.10
CA VAL A 205 -5.83 -5.63 -4.00
C VAL A 205 -5.92 -5.09 -2.58
N SER A 206 -4.95 -4.28 -2.18
CA SER A 206 -5.01 -3.48 -0.95
C SER A 206 -5.11 -2.00 -1.32
N PRO A 207 -5.91 -1.20 -0.61
CA PRO A 207 -5.83 0.25 -0.74
C PRO A 207 -4.42 0.74 -0.39
N ILE A 208 -3.98 1.78 -1.09
CA ILE A 208 -2.74 2.48 -0.78
C ILE A 208 -2.92 3.24 0.55
N GLY A 209 -1.96 3.08 1.48
CA GLY A 209 -1.99 3.70 2.80
C GLY A 209 -2.13 5.23 2.75
N GLY A 210 -2.88 5.80 3.70
CA GLY A 210 -3.09 7.25 3.83
C GLY A 210 -4.03 7.89 2.79
N GLN A 211 -4.30 7.21 1.66
CA GLN A 211 -5.11 7.76 0.57
C GLN A 211 -6.37 6.97 0.25
N GLY A 212 -6.35 5.65 0.44
CA GLY A 212 -7.51 4.80 0.14
C GLY A 212 -7.74 4.55 -1.35
N ILE A 213 -6.75 4.85 -2.21
CA ILE A 213 -6.80 4.53 -3.64
C ILE A 213 -6.69 3.01 -3.82
N ILE A 214 -7.65 2.42 -4.54
CA ILE A 214 -7.65 0.98 -4.89
C ILE A 214 -7.09 0.78 -6.29
N PHE A 215 -7.59 1.56 -7.25
CA PHE A 215 -7.09 1.65 -8.61
C PHE A 215 -6.85 3.14 -8.90
N GLY A 216 -5.64 3.51 -9.31
CA GLY A 216 -5.25 4.89 -9.59
C GLY A 216 -4.75 5.07 -11.02
N ARG A 217 -4.76 6.30 -11.54
CA ARG A 217 -4.30 6.60 -12.91
C ARG A 217 -2.81 6.37 -13.10
N GLY A 218 -2.46 5.92 -14.32
CA GLY A 218 -1.06 5.80 -14.79
C GLY A 218 -0.46 4.40 -14.65
N ASN A 219 0.29 3.97 -15.69
CA ASN A 219 1.03 2.70 -15.80
C ASN A 219 0.38 1.48 -15.10
N GLN A 220 -0.92 1.30 -15.33
CA GLN A 220 -1.73 0.29 -14.65
C GLN A 220 -1.45 -1.10 -15.23
N VAL A 221 -0.71 -1.91 -14.49
CA VAL A 221 -0.58 -3.34 -14.78
C VAL A 221 -1.97 -4.02 -14.70
N VAL A 222 -2.80 -3.61 -13.74
CA VAL A 222 -4.22 -4.00 -13.65
C VAL A 222 -5.10 -2.93 -14.31
N SER A 223 -5.11 -2.96 -15.64
CA SER A 223 -5.76 -1.97 -16.51
C SER A 223 -7.28 -2.18 -16.68
N PRO A 224 -8.02 -1.25 -17.31
CA PRO A 224 -9.45 -1.43 -17.60
C PRO A 224 -9.78 -2.71 -18.39
N PRO A 225 -9.01 -3.10 -19.45
CA PRO A 225 -9.19 -4.40 -20.09
C PRO A 225 -9.09 -5.59 -19.13
N VAL A 226 -8.13 -5.58 -18.21
CA VAL A 226 -7.98 -6.63 -17.19
C VAL A 226 -9.17 -6.65 -16.26
N ILE A 227 -9.55 -5.51 -15.69
CA ILE A 227 -10.68 -5.39 -14.74
C ILE A 227 -11.99 -5.83 -15.39
N LYS A 228 -12.26 -5.41 -16.63
CA LYS A 228 -13.47 -5.81 -17.37
C LYS A 228 -13.50 -7.31 -17.65
N THR A 229 -12.36 -7.91 -17.96
CA THR A 229 -12.25 -9.36 -18.23
C THR A 229 -12.45 -10.18 -16.96
N VAL A 230 -11.88 -9.73 -15.83
CA VAL A 230 -12.05 -10.38 -14.52
C VAL A 230 -13.47 -10.20 -13.98
N GLY A 231 -14.05 -9.01 -14.17
CA GLY A 231 -15.37 -8.64 -13.68
C GLY A 231 -15.34 -8.10 -12.25
N LEU A 232 -16.19 -7.10 -11.98
CA LEU A 232 -16.21 -6.35 -10.71
C LEU A 232 -16.56 -7.21 -9.49
N ASN A 233 -17.31 -8.30 -9.69
CA ASN A 233 -17.67 -9.25 -8.63
C ASN A 233 -16.48 -10.12 -8.17
N ASN A 234 -15.39 -10.13 -8.93
CA ASN A 234 -14.20 -10.94 -8.67
C ASN A 234 -13.02 -10.07 -8.20
N ILE A 235 -13.31 -8.98 -7.49
CA ILE A 235 -12.31 -8.11 -6.86
C ILE A 235 -12.42 -8.27 -5.36
N ILE A 236 -11.35 -8.76 -4.74
CA ILE A 236 -11.21 -8.90 -3.29
C ILE A 236 -10.30 -7.78 -2.80
N ILE A 237 -10.82 -6.95 -1.90
CA ILE A 237 -10.04 -5.91 -1.25
C ILE A 237 -9.63 -6.40 0.13
N VAL A 238 -8.34 -6.36 0.43
CA VAL A 238 -7.75 -6.73 1.72
C VAL A 238 -7.06 -5.53 2.34
N SER A 239 -7.21 -5.30 3.65
CA SER A 239 -6.49 -4.23 4.34
C SER A 239 -6.47 -4.47 5.84
N THR A 240 -5.46 -3.96 6.53
CA THR A 240 -5.49 -3.90 8.00
C THR A 240 -6.48 -2.84 8.47
N ARG A 241 -7.07 -3.04 9.65
CA ARG A 241 -7.98 -2.09 10.31
C ARG A 241 -7.30 -0.75 10.51
N TRP A 242 -6.02 -0.77 10.89
CA TRP A 242 -5.21 0.43 11.02
C TRP A 242 -5.21 1.26 9.73
N LYS A 243 -4.87 0.63 8.60
CA LYS A 243 -4.81 1.34 7.30
C LYS A 243 -6.18 1.92 6.91
N LEU A 244 -7.28 1.28 7.30
CA LEU A 244 -8.63 1.79 7.03
C LEU A 244 -9.11 2.85 8.05
N ASN A 245 -8.57 2.90 9.26
CA ASN A 245 -8.94 3.89 10.28
C ASN A 245 -8.42 5.29 9.94
N THR A 246 -7.37 5.38 9.14
CA THR A 246 -6.82 6.66 8.66
C THR A 246 -7.55 7.19 7.42
N LEU A 247 -8.59 6.51 6.95
CA LEU A 247 -9.26 6.79 5.67
C LEU A 247 -10.74 7.10 5.88
N ASP A 248 -11.20 8.20 5.27
CA ASP A 248 -12.62 8.59 5.27
C ASP A 248 -13.44 7.80 4.25
N CYS A 249 -12.84 7.53 3.08
CA CYS A 249 -13.44 6.77 1.98
C CYS A 249 -12.36 6.23 1.05
N LEU A 250 -12.76 5.38 0.12
CA LEU A 250 -11.89 4.79 -0.90
C LEU A 250 -11.93 5.63 -2.18
N TYR A 251 -10.83 5.69 -2.93
CA TYR A 251 -10.78 6.35 -4.22
C TYR A 251 -10.55 5.35 -5.34
N LEU A 252 -11.17 5.64 -6.48
CA LEU A 252 -11.10 4.81 -7.66
C LEU A 252 -10.98 5.71 -8.89
N ASP A 253 -9.95 5.44 -9.69
CA ASP A 253 -9.75 6.09 -10.97
C ASP A 253 -8.98 5.15 -11.91
N THR A 254 -9.73 4.37 -12.70
CA THR A 254 -9.15 3.39 -13.63
C THR A 254 -8.70 4.01 -14.96
N ASP A 255 -8.71 5.33 -15.12
CA ASP A 255 -8.49 5.99 -16.43
C ASP A 255 -9.53 5.57 -17.50
N ASP A 256 -10.67 5.02 -17.07
CA ASP A 256 -11.82 4.69 -17.91
C ASP A 256 -13.10 5.21 -17.21
N PRO A 257 -13.67 6.35 -17.65
CA PRO A 257 -14.84 6.94 -17.01
C PRO A 257 -16.10 6.08 -17.05
N ILE A 258 -16.20 5.16 -18.01
CA ILE A 258 -17.35 4.24 -18.09
C ILE A 258 -17.18 3.18 -17.02
N LEU A 259 -16.01 2.55 -16.95
CA LEU A 259 -15.70 1.55 -15.92
C LEU A 259 -15.81 2.14 -14.50
N ASN A 260 -15.32 3.37 -14.28
CA ASN A 260 -15.44 4.06 -13.00
C ASN A 260 -16.89 4.16 -12.49
N ARG A 261 -17.88 4.25 -13.40
CA ARG A 261 -19.32 4.33 -13.05
C ARG A 261 -19.96 2.97 -12.80
N GLU A 262 -19.33 1.88 -13.25
CA GLU A 262 -19.83 0.52 -13.07
C GLU A 262 -19.47 -0.05 -11.68
N PHE A 263 -18.45 0.52 -11.03
CA PHE A 263 -18.08 0.12 -9.67
C PHE A 263 -19.19 0.41 -8.64
N PRO A 264 -19.37 -0.46 -7.64
CA PRO A 264 -20.36 -0.23 -6.59
C PRO A 264 -19.94 0.95 -5.69
N ASP A 265 -20.92 1.71 -5.20
CA ASP A 265 -20.67 2.86 -4.30
C ASP A 265 -20.01 2.46 -2.96
N ILE A 266 -20.08 1.18 -2.59
CA ILE A 266 -19.52 0.62 -1.36
C ILE A 266 -18.75 -0.67 -1.65
N PHE A 267 -17.67 -0.87 -0.91
CA PHE A 267 -16.87 -2.09 -0.96
C PHE A 267 -16.84 -2.79 0.38
N LYS A 268 -16.86 -4.12 0.32
CA LYS A 268 -16.59 -5.02 1.44
C LYS A 268 -15.09 -5.33 1.44
N ILE A 269 -14.40 -4.97 2.52
CA ILE A 269 -12.95 -5.13 2.67
C ILE A 269 -12.70 -6.22 3.72
N VAL A 270 -11.90 -7.22 3.38
CA VAL A 270 -11.43 -8.23 4.32
C VAL A 270 -10.41 -7.59 5.25
N VAL A 271 -10.69 -7.65 6.55
CA VAL A 271 -9.82 -7.08 7.58
C VAL A 271 -9.30 -8.14 8.57
N GLY A 272 -9.84 -9.35 8.55
CA GLY A 272 -9.40 -10.45 9.40
C GLY A 272 -10.04 -11.76 9.01
N TYR A 273 -9.96 -12.76 9.88
CA TYR A 273 -10.53 -14.07 9.59
C TYR A 273 -12.06 -14.01 9.58
N ARG A 274 -12.67 -14.09 8.39
CA ARG A 274 -14.12 -13.91 8.17
C ARG A 274 -14.66 -12.57 8.71
N GLU A 275 -13.79 -11.57 8.84
CA GLU A 275 -14.15 -10.24 9.31
C GLU A 275 -14.03 -9.23 8.19
N TYR A 276 -15.01 -8.33 8.12
CA TYR A 276 -15.09 -7.36 7.04
C TYR A 276 -15.45 -5.98 7.55
N ARG A 277 -14.92 -4.97 6.87
CA ARG A 277 -15.34 -3.57 7.00
C ARG A 277 -15.94 -3.10 5.68
N VAL A 278 -17.02 -2.33 5.76
CA VAL A 278 -17.61 -1.69 4.60
C VAL A 278 -17.12 -0.25 4.52
N MET A 279 -16.68 0.18 3.34
CA MET A 279 -16.29 1.57 3.08
C MET A 279 -16.90 2.05 1.76
N ARG A 280 -17.27 3.34 1.73
CA ARG A 280 -17.79 4.01 0.54
C ARG A 280 -16.67 4.44 -0.40
N ILE A 281 -16.98 4.58 -1.68
CA ILE A 281 -16.14 5.31 -2.63
C ILE A 281 -16.39 6.82 -2.46
N CYS A 282 -15.32 7.61 -2.43
CA CYS A 282 -15.41 9.06 -2.48
C CYS A 282 -15.89 9.47 -3.88
N LYS A 283 -16.95 10.28 -3.96
CA LYS A 283 -17.34 10.88 -5.24
C LYS A 283 -16.33 11.99 -5.56
N HIS A 284 -15.62 11.87 -6.68
CA HIS A 284 -14.86 13.00 -7.22
C HIS A 284 -15.83 14.18 -7.40
N ILE A 285 -15.47 15.35 -6.85
CA ILE A 285 -16.17 16.63 -7.09
C ILE A 285 -15.82 17.11 -8.50
#